data_AF-T1AQM0-F1
#
_entry.id   AF-T1AQM0-F1
#
_cell.length_a   1.000
_cell.length_b   1.000
_cell.length_c   1.000
_cell.angle_alpha   90.00
_cell.angle_beta   90.00
_cell.angle_gamma   90.00
#
_symmetry.space_group_name_H-M   'P 1'
#
loop_
_entity.id
_entity.type
_entity.pdbx_description
1 polymer ?
#
loop_
_entity_poly.entity_id
_entity_poly.type
_entity_poly.pdbx_seq_one_letter_code
_entity_poly.pdbx_strand_id
1 'polypeptide(L)' 'EARNELPQLLIAAQQGRQTIITRHGRPVAILAPISEHPEASMQRSLLPLAGSGRGLYGRDSRATLRRLRDEWNR' A
#
# COMPACT_ATOMS: atom_id res chain seq x y z
N GLU A 1 22.43 23.45 -11.27
CA GLU A 1 22.69 22.02 -11.50
C GLU A 1 21.44 21.14 -11.37
N ALA A 2 20.68 21.18 -10.26
CA ALA A 2 19.47 20.35 -10.09
C ALA A 2 18.40 20.42 -11.21
N ARG A 3 18.28 21.54 -11.93
CA ARG A 3 17.32 21.69 -13.04
C ARG A 3 17.67 20.82 -14.26
N ASN A 4 18.95 20.53 -14.47
CA ASN A 4 19.43 19.68 -15.57
C ASN A 4 19.24 18.19 -15.27
N GLU A 5 19.20 17.81 -13.99
CA GLU A 5 19.02 16.42 -13.55
C GLU A 5 17.54 16.04 -13.35
N LEU A 6 16.63 17.03 -13.34
CA LEU A 6 15.20 16.80 -13.12
C LEU A 6 14.62 15.68 -14.01
N PRO A 7 14.93 15.59 -15.32
CA PRO A 7 14.41 14.50 -16.17
C PRO A 7 14.84 13.11 -15.66
N GLN A 8 16.08 12.95 -15.22
CA GLN A 8 16.57 11.67 -14.70
C GLN A 8 15.96 11.34 -13.34
N LEU A 9 15.75 12.36 -12.49
CA LEU A 9 15.07 12.20 -11.21
C LEU A 9 13.61 11.76 -11.40
N LEU A 10 12.92 12.25 -12.42
CA LEU A 10 11.56 11.81 -12.79
C LEU A 10 11.53 10.36 -13.26
N ILE A 11 12.48 9.95 -14.12
CA ILE A 11 12.60 8.55 -14.56
C ILE A 11 12.85 7.64 -13.35
N ALA A 12 13.74 8.03 -12.45
CA ALA A 12 14.03 7.28 -11.24
C ALA A 12 12.79 7.16 -10.32
N ALA A 13 12.02 8.24 -10.16
CA ALA A 13 10.76 8.20 -9.42
C ALA A 13 9.72 7.29 -10.08
N GLN A 14 9.63 7.29 -11.40
CA GLN A 14 8.77 6.33 -12.13
C GLN A 14 9.19 4.88 -11.90
N GLN A 15 10.48 4.62 -11.67
CA GLN A 15 11.03 3.31 -11.35
C GLN A 15 10.93 2.92 -9.86
N GLY A 16 10.27 3.73 -9.03
CA GLY A 16 10.11 3.44 -7.60
C GLY A 16 11.13 4.12 -6.67
N ARG A 17 12.03 4.96 -7.19
CA ARG A 17 13.07 5.60 -6.35
C ARG A 17 12.61 6.93 -5.77
N GLN A 18 12.57 7.01 -4.44
CA GLN A 18 12.34 8.25 -3.72
C GLN A 18 13.63 9.09 -3.61
N THR A 19 13.52 10.41 -3.75
CA THR A 19 14.64 11.36 -3.62
C THR A 19 14.25 12.54 -2.73
N ILE A 20 15.09 12.88 -1.77
CA ILE A 20 14.95 14.11 -0.96
C ILE A 20 15.64 15.26 -1.69
N ILE A 21 14.89 16.32 -1.96
CA ILE A 21 15.42 17.57 -2.52
C ILE A 21 15.81 18.47 -1.36
N THR A 22 17.08 18.87 -1.33
CA THR A 22 17.62 19.79 -0.31
C THR A 22 17.93 21.16 -0.91
N ARG A 23 17.83 22.22 -0.09
CA ARG A 23 18.26 23.58 -0.39
C ARG A 23 19.17 24.06 0.74
N HIS A 24 20.41 24.40 0.42
CA HIS A 24 21.44 24.77 1.40
C HIS A 24 21.59 23.73 2.54
N GLY A 25 21.58 22.43 2.17
CA GLY A 25 21.69 21.32 3.13
C GLY A 25 20.42 21.01 3.92
N ARG A 26 19.35 21.79 3.75
CA ARG A 26 18.06 21.57 4.42
C ARG A 26 17.09 20.85 3.49
N PRO A 27 16.47 19.73 3.91
CA PRO A 27 15.39 19.09 3.15
C PRO A 27 14.22 20.07 2.93
N VAL A 28 13.74 20.19 1.69
CA VAL A 28 12.63 21.09 1.34
C VAL A 28 11.50 20.42 0.57
N ALA A 29 11.77 19.31 -0.11
CA ALA A 29 10.77 18.56 -0.85
C ALA A 29 11.19 17.09 -1.02
N ILE A 30 10.25 16.26 -1.44
CA ILE A 30 10.48 14.86 -1.82
C ILE A 30 9.94 14.69 -3.24
N LEU A 31 10.70 13.96 -4.06
CA LEU A 31 10.20 13.39 -5.30
C LEU A 31 10.02 11.89 -5.08
N ALA A 32 8.78 11.41 -5.24
CA ALA A 32 8.40 10.01 -5.01
C ALA A 32 7.52 9.51 -6.17
N PRO A 33 7.39 8.19 -6.36
CA PRO A 33 6.44 7.61 -7.30
C PRO A 33 5.01 8.07 -6.99
N ILE A 34 4.22 8.37 -8.03
CA ILE A 34 2.83 8.83 -7.83
C ILE A 34 1.96 7.78 -7.14
N SER A 35 2.26 6.48 -7.28
CA SER A 35 1.55 5.38 -6.62
C SER A 35 1.65 5.42 -5.09
N GLU A 36 2.66 6.08 -4.54
CA GLU A 36 2.85 6.27 -3.10
C GLU A 36 2.16 7.53 -2.58
N HIS A 37 1.64 8.37 -3.49
CA HIS A 37 0.93 9.57 -3.09
C HIS A 37 -0.38 9.18 -2.40
N PRO A 38 -0.66 9.67 -1.18
CA PRO A 38 -1.87 9.32 -0.44
C PRO A 38 -3.17 9.56 -1.23
N GLU A 39 -3.24 10.65 -1.99
CA GLU A 39 -4.39 10.93 -2.88
C GLU A 39 -4.45 10.03 -4.13
N ALA A 40 -3.34 9.43 -4.57
CA ALA A 40 -3.35 8.48 -5.69
C ALA A 40 -3.92 7.11 -5.25
N SER A 41 -3.76 6.76 -3.98
CA SER A 41 -4.47 5.65 -3.37
C SER A 41 -5.76 6.18 -2.72
N MET A 42 -6.91 6.12 -3.40
CA MET A 42 -8.19 6.33 -2.71
C MET A 42 -8.21 5.42 -1.49
N GLN A 43 -8.12 6.00 -0.29
CA GLN A 43 -8.11 5.23 0.95
C GLN A 43 -9.45 4.52 1.04
N ARG A 44 -9.47 3.23 0.70
CA ARG A 44 -10.69 2.44 0.75
C ARG A 44 -11.00 2.15 2.21
N SER A 45 -12.24 2.43 2.60
CA SER A 45 -12.72 2.02 3.91
C SER A 45 -12.53 0.51 4.07
N LEU A 46 -11.93 0.10 5.18
CA LEU A 46 -11.85 -1.30 5.59
C LEU A 46 -13.13 -1.75 6.32
N LEU A 47 -14.07 -0.83 6.59
CA LEU A 47 -15.35 -1.14 7.25
C LEU A 47 -16.17 -2.23 6.53
N PRO A 48 -16.24 -2.28 5.18
CA PRO A 48 -16.94 -3.37 4.49
C PRO A 48 -16.29 -4.76 4.71
N LEU A 49 -15.03 -4.80 5.15
CA LEU A 49 -14.35 -6.04 5.50
C LEU A 49 -14.63 -6.47 6.94
N ALA A 50 -15.00 -5.54 7.82
CA ALA A 50 -15.27 -5.80 9.24
C ALA A 50 -16.42 -6.81 9.38
N GLY A 51 -16.14 -7.95 10.03
CA GLY A 51 -17.12 -9.01 10.28
C GLY A 51 -17.50 -9.86 9.06
N SER A 52 -16.99 -9.59 7.85
CA SER A 52 -17.41 -10.32 6.64
C SER A 52 -16.84 -11.74 6.57
N GLY A 53 -15.64 -11.98 7.11
CA GLY A 53 -14.90 -13.24 6.95
C GLY A 53 -14.68 -13.65 5.49
N ARG A 54 -14.96 -12.76 4.53
CA ARG A 54 -15.01 -13.06 3.10
C ARG A 54 -13.60 -13.33 2.60
N GLY A 55 -13.39 -14.50 2.00
CA GLY A 55 -12.08 -14.97 1.54
C GLY A 55 -11.25 -15.70 2.60
N LEU A 56 -11.65 -15.69 3.87
CA LEU A 56 -10.91 -16.38 4.94
C LEU A 56 -11.40 -17.81 5.19
N TYR A 57 -12.66 -18.11 4.90
CA TYR A 57 -13.28 -19.41 5.22
C TYR A 57 -13.64 -20.25 3.98
N GLY A 58 -13.10 -19.89 2.81
CA GLY A 58 -13.41 -20.56 1.54
C GLY A 58 -14.81 -20.25 1.01
N ARG A 59 -15.29 -21.07 0.08
CA ARG A 59 -16.58 -20.87 -0.62
C ARG A 59 -17.79 -21.05 0.31
N ASP A 60 -17.68 -21.95 1.29
CA ASP A 60 -18.71 -22.19 2.31
C ASP A 60 -18.13 -22.02 3.72
N SER A 61 -18.33 -20.83 4.27
CA SER A 61 -17.85 -20.49 5.60
C SER A 61 -18.45 -21.38 6.70
N ARG A 62 -19.68 -21.88 6.52
CA ARG A 62 -20.34 -22.71 7.55
C ARG A 62 -19.69 -24.07 7.66
N ALA A 63 -19.39 -24.70 6.52
CA ALA A 63 -18.70 -25.99 6.48
C ALA A 63 -17.30 -25.89 7.11
N THR A 64 -16.53 -24.85 6.74
CA THR A 64 -15.19 -24.62 7.30
C THR A 64 -15.22 -24.39 8.81
N LEU A 65 -16.14 -23.56 9.30
CA LEU A 65 -16.28 -23.29 10.73
C LEU A 65 -16.73 -24.53 11.53
N ARG A 66 -17.58 -25.39 10.93
CA ARG A 66 -17.97 -26.66 11.56
C ARG A 66 -16.76 -27.58 11.73
N ARG A 67 -15.97 -27.77 10.66
CA ARG A 67 -14.75 -28.59 10.71
C ARG A 67 -13.77 -28.11 11.78
N LEU A 68 -13.48 -26.81 11.81
CA LEU A 68 -12.56 -26.23 12.81
C LEU A 68 -13.05 -26.43 14.25
N ARG A 69 -14.38 -26.36 14.47
CA ARG A 69 -14.97 -26.63 15.78
C ARG A 69 -14.87 -28.11 16.16
N ASP A 70 -15.10 -29.00 15.21
CA ASP A 70 -15.03 -30.45 15.43
C ASP A 70 -13.59 -30.91 15.71
N GLU A 71 -12.58 -30.21 15.16
CA GLU A 71 -11.17 -30.43 15.48
C GLU A 71 -10.82 -30.05 16.93
N TRP A 72 -11.45 -29.01 17.48
CA TRP A 72 -11.19 -28.55 18.85
C TRP A 72 -11.90 -29.41 19.92
N ASN A 73 -12.98 -30.11 19.56
CA ASN A 73 -13.74 -30.96 20.48
C ASN A 73 -13.22 -32.42 20.54
N ARG A 74 -11.99 -32.67 20.08
CA ARG A 74 -11.30 -33.96 20.16
C ARG A 74 -10.31 -34.00 21.32
#